data_AF-A0A022QSI5-F1
#
_entry.id   AF-A0A022QSI5-F1
#
_cell.length_a   1.000
_cell.length_b   1.000
_cell.length_c   1.000
_cell.angle_alpha   90.00
_cell.angle_beta   90.00
_cell.angle_gamma   90.00
#
_symmetry.space_group_name_H-M   'P 1'
#
loop_
_entity.id
_entity.type
_entity.pdbx_description
1 polymer ?
#
loop_
_entity_poly.entity_id
_entity_poly.type
_entity_poly.pdbx_seq_one_letter_code
_entity_poly.pdbx_strand_id
1 'polypeptide(L)'
;MCRNTLLIGYSESSFIKTSGNKFVRDGRPFYFNGFNAYWLMTTASNSTTRYKVSDVFSEASKNGMNVARAWAFSDGGSYSPLQTYPGNYNQQTFSGLDFVVAEAKKYGIYLILSLVNNWNDYGGKKQYVEWGRSKGQSLKNDDEFFTNSVVKGFYKNNVKTVLTRYNTITKLAYEDDPTILAWELINEPHCESDLSGNTFQNWVAEMSGYVKSIDRNHLVEIGLEGYYGESKKSVNPNGYIVGTDFISNSRVPTVDFTTIHIYGEQ
;
A
#
# COMPACT_ATOMS: atom_id res chain seq x y z
N MET A 1 8.67 -52.74 -0.85
CA MET A 1 8.88 -51.45 -0.17
C MET A 1 8.46 -50.33 -1.11
N CYS A 2 7.19 -49.94 -1.08
CA CYS A 2 6.72 -48.74 -1.80
C CYS A 2 6.84 -47.56 -0.84
N ARG A 3 7.73 -46.61 -1.15
CA ARG A 3 7.81 -45.33 -0.45
C ARG A 3 6.59 -44.50 -0.81
N ASN A 4 5.69 -44.30 0.14
CA ASN A 4 4.71 -43.24 0.09
C ASN A 4 5.44 -41.90 0.19
N THR A 5 5.59 -41.22 -0.95
CA THR A 5 5.89 -39.79 -0.96
C THR A 5 4.61 -39.07 -0.56
N LEU A 6 4.52 -38.66 0.71
CA LEU A 6 3.54 -37.67 1.13
C LEU A 6 3.83 -36.38 0.36
N LEU A 7 2.99 -36.11 -0.64
CA LEU A 7 2.79 -34.75 -1.14
C LEU A 7 2.21 -33.96 0.03
N ILE A 8 3.05 -33.16 0.68
CA ILE A 8 2.58 -32.11 1.59
C ILE A 8 1.88 -31.11 0.68
N GLY A 9 0.55 -31.23 0.56
CA GLY A 9 -0.26 -30.17 -0.02
C GLY A 9 -0.03 -28.91 0.80
N TYR A 10 0.46 -27.85 0.17
CA TYR A 10 0.39 -26.51 0.74
C TYR A 10 -1.08 -26.25 1.08
N SER A 11 -1.42 -26.13 2.36
CA SER A 11 -2.78 -25.83 2.76
C SER A 11 -3.15 -24.45 2.19
N GLU A 12 -4.31 -24.34 1.55
CA GLU A 12 -4.99 -23.06 1.47
C GLU A 12 -5.15 -22.50 2.90
N SER A 13 -4.37 -21.48 3.29
CA SER A 13 -4.76 -20.35 4.19
C SER A 13 -3.62 -19.60 4.94
N SER A 14 -2.37 -19.54 4.45
CA SER A 14 -1.34 -18.75 5.14
C SER A 14 -1.60 -17.23 5.16
N PHE A 15 -2.36 -16.74 4.18
CA PHE A 15 -2.75 -15.33 4.02
C PHE A 15 -3.88 -14.94 4.98
N ILE A 16 -3.80 -13.71 5.50
CA ILE A 16 -4.90 -13.08 6.24
C ILE A 16 -6.03 -12.77 5.26
N LYS A 17 -7.26 -13.12 5.64
CA LYS A 17 -8.49 -12.87 4.88
C LYS A 17 -9.49 -12.09 5.73
N THR A 18 -10.62 -11.72 5.13
CA THR A 18 -11.78 -11.18 5.84
C THR A 18 -12.87 -12.22 5.95
N SER A 19 -13.62 -12.19 7.06
CA SER A 19 -14.85 -12.95 7.26
C SER A 19 -15.84 -12.06 8.00
N GLY A 20 -16.84 -11.56 7.26
CA GLY A 20 -17.70 -10.48 7.74
C GLY A 20 -16.87 -9.25 8.10
N ASN A 21 -16.98 -8.79 9.35
CA ASN A 21 -16.29 -7.61 9.87
C ASN A 21 -14.99 -7.94 10.63
N LYS A 22 -14.41 -9.13 10.44
CA LYS A 22 -13.19 -9.57 11.13
C LYS A 22 -12.14 -10.02 10.15
N PHE A 23 -10.88 -9.82 10.53
CA PHE A 23 -9.77 -10.50 9.89
C PHE A 23 -9.66 -11.92 10.42
N VAL A 24 -9.27 -12.83 9.56
CA VAL A 24 -9.10 -14.25 9.90
C VAL A 24 -7.82 -14.79 9.29
N ARG A 25 -7.14 -15.66 10.05
CA ARG A 25 -6.00 -16.45 9.60
C ARG A 25 -6.16 -17.87 10.10
N ASP A 26 -6.01 -18.85 9.23
CA ASP A 26 -6.19 -20.27 9.56
C ASP A 26 -7.53 -20.55 10.30
N GLY A 27 -8.60 -19.90 9.86
CA GLY A 27 -9.94 -20.02 10.45
C GLY A 27 -10.13 -19.33 11.80
N ARG A 28 -9.12 -18.64 12.34
CA ARG A 28 -9.18 -17.95 13.64
C ARG A 28 -9.21 -16.43 13.47
N PRO A 29 -9.91 -15.69 14.35
CA PRO A 29 -9.85 -14.24 14.35
C PRO A 29 -8.41 -13.73 14.47
N PHE A 30 -8.07 -12.75 13.64
CA PHE A 30 -6.82 -12.01 13.68
C PHE A 30 -7.13 -10.58 14.13
N TYR A 31 -6.42 -10.11 15.16
CA TYR A 31 -6.58 -8.76 15.69
C TYR A 31 -5.30 -7.97 15.48
N PHE A 32 -5.45 -6.74 15.00
CA PHE A 32 -4.33 -5.85 14.75
C PHE A 32 -3.91 -5.10 16.01
N ASN A 33 -2.61 -5.06 16.25
CA ASN A 33 -1.96 -4.12 17.14
C ASN A 33 -0.64 -3.72 16.47
N GLY A 34 -0.52 -2.50 16.00
CA GLY A 34 0.52 -2.16 15.03
C GLY A 34 1.04 -0.73 15.14
N PHE A 35 1.89 -0.39 14.18
CA PHE A 35 2.56 0.90 14.11
C PHE A 35 2.79 1.34 12.66
N ASN A 36 3.05 2.63 12.46
CA ASN A 36 3.50 3.19 11.18
C ASN A 36 5.02 3.37 11.20
N ALA A 37 5.69 2.89 10.16
CA ALA A 37 7.13 3.09 9.96
C ALA A 37 7.41 3.26 8.46
N TYR A 38 7.08 4.45 7.95
CA TYR A 38 7.22 4.76 6.53
C TYR A 38 8.67 4.66 5.99
N TRP A 39 9.66 4.87 6.86
CA TRP A 39 11.08 4.97 6.53
C TRP A 39 11.81 3.62 6.35
N LEU A 40 11.12 2.49 6.54
CA LEU A 40 11.77 1.16 6.60
C LEU A 40 12.56 0.84 5.33
N MET A 41 11.97 1.03 4.14
CA MET A 41 12.62 0.72 2.85
C MET A 41 13.89 1.55 2.64
N THR A 42 13.80 2.87 2.81
CA THR A 42 14.93 3.79 2.58
C THR A 42 16.02 3.66 3.63
N THR A 43 15.67 3.23 4.85
CA THR A 43 16.66 2.91 5.88
C THR A 43 17.35 1.57 5.58
N ALA A 44 16.62 0.58 5.06
CA ALA A 44 17.16 -0.73 4.69
C ALA A 44 18.02 -0.70 3.42
N SER A 45 17.80 0.26 2.51
CA SER A 45 18.60 0.41 1.29
C SER A 45 20.04 0.81 1.56
N ASN A 46 20.32 1.40 2.72
CA ASN A 46 21.68 1.69 3.20
C ASN A 46 22.16 0.60 4.19
N SER A 47 23.23 -0.10 3.85
CA SER A 47 23.78 -1.20 4.66
C SER A 47 24.21 -0.75 6.06
N THR A 48 24.64 0.51 6.25
CA THR A 48 25.09 1.01 7.55
C THR A 48 23.94 1.34 8.49
N THR A 49 22.71 1.47 7.99
CA THR A 49 21.52 1.76 8.80
C THR A 49 20.48 0.66 8.78
N ARG A 50 20.64 -0.34 7.90
CA ARG A 50 19.71 -1.46 7.71
C ARG A 50 19.36 -2.19 9.01
N TYR A 51 20.31 -2.33 9.94
CA TYR A 51 20.08 -3.00 11.22
C TYR A 51 18.94 -2.36 12.04
N LYS A 52 18.66 -1.07 11.86
CA LYS A 52 17.56 -0.37 12.54
C LYS A 52 16.18 -0.96 12.22
N VAL A 53 16.03 -1.55 11.03
CA VAL A 53 14.81 -2.28 10.64
C VAL A 53 14.67 -3.57 11.45
N SER A 54 15.77 -4.30 11.67
CA SER A 54 15.77 -5.46 12.56
C SER A 54 15.46 -5.07 14.00
N ASP A 55 16.02 -3.97 14.49
CA ASP A 55 15.80 -3.49 15.86
C ASP A 55 14.33 -3.13 16.09
N VAL A 56 13.72 -2.34 15.20
CA VAL A 56 12.31 -1.94 15.37
C VAL A 56 11.35 -3.13 15.29
N PHE A 57 11.61 -4.11 14.42
CA PHE A 57 10.78 -5.32 14.35
C PHE A 57 10.98 -6.24 15.56
N SER A 58 12.21 -6.35 16.07
CA SER A 58 12.51 -7.07 17.31
C SER A 58 11.76 -6.45 18.49
N GLU A 59 11.81 -5.13 18.64
CA GLU A 59 11.09 -4.41 19.70
C GLU A 59 9.57 -4.50 19.54
N ALA A 60 9.04 -4.33 18.33
CA ALA A 60 7.61 -4.51 18.06
C ALA A 60 7.12 -5.90 18.48
N SER A 61 7.85 -6.95 18.09
CA SER A 61 7.52 -8.33 18.42
C SER A 61 7.53 -8.59 19.93
N LYS A 62 8.57 -8.09 20.65
CA LYS A 62 8.64 -8.18 22.13
C LYS A 62 7.48 -7.48 22.84
N ASN A 63 6.95 -6.41 22.26
CA ASN A 63 5.84 -5.63 22.81
C ASN A 63 4.46 -6.08 22.29
N GLY A 64 4.39 -7.21 21.58
CA GLY A 64 3.12 -7.78 21.11
C GLY A 64 2.45 -7.01 19.98
N MET A 65 3.21 -6.18 19.25
CA MET A 65 2.75 -5.62 17.98
C MET A 65 2.95 -6.64 16.86
N ASN A 66 2.02 -6.67 15.90
CA ASN A 66 1.98 -7.69 14.85
C ASN A 66 1.81 -7.13 13.44
N VAL A 67 1.54 -5.82 13.26
CA VAL A 67 1.42 -5.20 11.93
C VAL A 67 2.24 -3.92 11.87
N ALA A 68 3.00 -3.74 10.79
CA ALA A 68 3.64 -2.48 10.45
C ALA A 68 3.07 -1.95 9.13
N ARG A 69 2.62 -0.70 9.13
CA ARG A 69 2.28 0.03 7.92
C ARG A 69 3.51 0.79 7.42
N ALA A 70 3.86 0.63 6.14
CA ALA A 70 5.06 1.18 5.54
C ALA A 70 4.83 1.64 4.10
N TRP A 71 5.78 2.38 3.54
CA TRP A 71 5.73 2.83 2.14
C TRP A 71 6.51 1.90 1.22
N ALA A 72 5.85 1.45 0.16
CA ALA A 72 6.44 0.77 -0.98
C ALA A 72 6.66 1.73 -2.16
N PHE A 73 6.87 3.01 -1.85
CA PHE A 73 7.15 4.07 -2.81
C PHE A 73 8.28 4.98 -2.32
N SER A 74 8.95 5.59 -3.29
CA SER A 74 9.82 6.76 -3.16
C SER A 74 10.03 7.24 -4.59
N ASP A 75 9.17 8.16 -5.02
CA ASP A 75 8.98 8.53 -6.42
C ASP A 75 9.80 9.79 -6.72
N GLY A 76 10.83 9.64 -7.54
CA GLY A 76 11.77 10.72 -7.82
C GLY A 76 12.47 11.28 -6.57
N GLY A 77 13.10 12.45 -6.73
CA GLY A 77 13.71 13.17 -5.61
C GLY A 77 14.98 12.52 -5.02
N SER A 78 15.31 12.91 -3.78
CA SER A 78 16.59 12.62 -3.12
C SER A 78 16.53 11.55 -2.02
N TYR A 79 15.33 11.11 -1.61
CA TYR A 79 15.14 10.13 -0.52
C TYR A 79 15.36 8.68 -0.97
N SER A 80 16.56 8.39 -1.50
CA SER A 80 16.89 7.07 -2.06
C SER A 80 15.76 6.54 -2.98
N PRO A 81 15.44 7.24 -4.08
CA PRO A 81 14.26 6.98 -4.89
C PRO A 81 14.14 5.50 -5.26
N LEU A 82 12.97 4.91 -5.01
CA LEU A 82 12.61 3.59 -5.49
C LEU A 82 12.34 3.66 -6.99
N GLN A 83 11.39 4.50 -7.39
CA GLN A 83 11.06 4.76 -8.78
C GLN A 83 11.67 6.09 -9.21
N THR A 84 12.75 6.04 -9.99
CA THR A 84 13.51 7.25 -10.39
C THR A 84 12.84 8.02 -11.52
N TYR A 85 12.11 7.32 -12.37
CA TYR A 85 11.34 7.80 -13.52
C TYR A 85 10.27 6.74 -13.86
N PRO A 86 9.17 7.03 -14.58
CA PRO A 86 8.15 6.02 -14.86
C PRO A 86 8.75 4.73 -15.43
N GLY A 87 8.52 3.61 -14.74
CA GLY A 87 9.02 2.28 -15.11
C GLY A 87 10.52 2.03 -14.85
N ASN A 88 11.24 2.96 -14.24
CA ASN A 88 12.66 2.83 -13.91
C ASN A 88 12.86 2.77 -12.39
N TYR A 89 13.54 1.74 -11.92
CA TYR A 89 13.65 1.46 -10.48
C TYR A 89 15.10 1.31 -10.02
N ASN A 90 15.41 1.92 -8.88
CA ASN A 90 16.67 1.72 -8.19
C ASN A 90 16.66 0.36 -7.49
N GLN A 91 17.45 -0.59 -7.99
CA GLN A 91 17.51 -1.94 -7.45
C GLN A 91 18.08 -2.01 -6.02
N GLN A 92 18.92 -1.06 -5.61
CA GLN A 92 19.42 -0.99 -4.24
C GLN A 92 18.29 -0.60 -3.27
N THR A 93 17.47 0.38 -3.63
CA THR A 93 16.28 0.75 -2.85
C THR A 93 15.28 -0.40 -2.80
N PHE A 94 15.01 -1.04 -3.93
CA PHE A 94 14.10 -2.17 -4.01
C PHE A 94 14.57 -3.36 -3.16
N SER A 95 15.88 -3.63 -3.12
CA SER A 95 16.46 -4.65 -2.24
C SER A 95 16.34 -4.28 -0.76
N GLY A 96 16.20 -2.99 -0.44
CA GLY A 96 15.81 -2.53 0.89
C GLY A 96 14.41 -3.01 1.28
N LEU A 97 13.44 -2.89 0.37
CA LEU A 97 12.09 -3.43 0.59
C LEU A 97 12.08 -4.97 0.69
N ASP A 98 12.91 -5.65 -0.13
CA ASP A 98 13.10 -7.11 -0.02
C ASP A 98 13.52 -7.52 1.41
N PHE A 99 14.46 -6.76 1.98
CA PHE A 99 14.93 -6.95 3.35
C PHE A 99 13.83 -6.67 4.39
N VAL A 100 13.05 -5.60 4.21
CA VAL A 100 11.93 -5.28 5.11
C VAL A 100 10.93 -6.44 5.17
N VAL A 101 10.53 -6.99 4.02
CA VAL A 101 9.62 -8.15 3.96
C VAL A 101 10.24 -9.38 4.64
N ALA A 102 11.50 -9.69 4.34
CA ALA A 102 12.18 -10.83 4.94
C ALA A 102 12.34 -10.71 6.46
N GLU A 103 12.65 -9.51 6.95
CA GLU A 103 12.89 -9.26 8.37
C GLU A 103 11.56 -9.20 9.15
N ALA A 104 10.50 -8.64 8.56
CA ALA A 104 9.15 -8.70 9.12
C ALA A 104 8.70 -10.15 9.33
N LYS A 105 8.92 -11.02 8.33
CA LYS A 105 8.64 -12.46 8.41
C LYS A 105 9.36 -13.12 9.59
N LYS A 106 10.65 -12.81 9.76
CA LYS A 106 11.50 -13.36 10.83
C LYS A 106 10.98 -13.01 12.22
N TYR A 107 10.40 -11.82 12.41
CA TYR A 107 9.87 -11.36 13.69
C TYR A 107 8.36 -11.54 13.86
N GLY A 108 7.70 -12.19 12.89
CA GLY A 108 6.25 -12.43 12.93
C GLY A 108 5.39 -11.17 12.77
N ILE A 109 5.92 -10.16 12.08
CA ILE A 109 5.23 -8.90 11.75
C ILE A 109 4.66 -9.01 10.33
N TYR A 110 3.41 -8.58 10.15
CA TYR A 110 2.82 -8.41 8.82
C TYR A 110 2.92 -6.98 8.32
N LEU A 111 2.88 -6.81 7.00
CA LEU A 111 3.05 -5.52 6.36
C LEU A 111 1.77 -5.05 5.66
N ILE A 112 1.39 -3.80 5.90
CA ILE A 112 0.51 -3.04 5.00
C ILE A 112 1.41 -2.10 4.20
N LEU A 113 1.38 -2.23 2.87
CA LEU A 113 2.28 -1.51 1.98
C LEU A 113 1.50 -0.52 1.11
N SER A 114 1.73 0.77 1.37
CA SER A 114 1.19 1.87 0.55
C SER A 114 1.96 2.05 -0.75
N LEU A 115 1.23 2.21 -1.85
CA LEU A 115 1.78 2.16 -3.21
C LEU A 115 2.10 3.53 -3.82
N VAL A 116 1.56 4.62 -3.25
CA VAL A 116 1.86 6.01 -3.61
C VAL A 116 1.38 6.95 -2.49
N ASN A 117 1.87 8.20 -2.48
CA ASN A 117 1.42 9.23 -1.54
C ASN A 117 0.46 10.25 -2.20
N ASN A 118 -0.48 10.80 -1.43
CA ASN A 118 -1.16 12.05 -1.79
C ASN A 118 -0.24 13.26 -1.60
N TRP A 119 0.55 13.26 -0.53
CA TRP A 119 1.46 14.34 -0.18
C TRP A 119 2.79 14.27 -0.93
N ASN A 120 3.60 15.33 -0.80
CA ASN A 120 4.85 15.48 -1.54
C ASN A 120 6.02 14.66 -0.95
N ASP A 121 5.89 14.20 0.30
CA ASP A 121 6.92 13.40 0.93
C ASP A 121 7.13 12.12 0.15
N TYR A 122 8.39 11.90 -0.25
CA TYR A 122 8.80 10.76 -1.07
C TYR A 122 8.10 10.72 -2.44
N GLY A 123 7.74 11.90 -2.96
CA GLY A 123 7.19 12.07 -4.31
C GLY A 123 5.68 12.22 -4.33
N GLY A 124 4.95 11.11 -4.48
CA GLY A 124 3.48 11.10 -4.48
C GLY A 124 2.83 11.52 -5.79
N LYS A 125 1.50 11.74 -5.76
CA LYS A 125 0.67 12.01 -6.95
C LYS A 125 1.20 13.19 -7.78
N LYS A 126 1.74 14.21 -7.12
CA LYS A 126 2.38 15.36 -7.76
C LYS A 126 3.54 14.93 -8.65
N GLN A 127 4.43 14.07 -8.18
CA GLN A 127 5.58 13.61 -8.96
C GLN A 127 5.14 12.82 -10.21
N TYR A 128 4.07 12.04 -10.09
CA TYR A 128 3.47 11.32 -11.22
C TYR A 128 2.89 12.28 -12.28
N VAL A 129 2.24 13.36 -11.84
CA VAL A 129 1.75 14.42 -12.72
C VAL A 129 2.92 15.14 -13.39
N GLU A 130 4.00 15.48 -12.67
CA GLU A 130 5.19 16.08 -13.28
C GLU A 130 5.84 15.18 -14.34
N TRP A 131 5.89 13.87 -14.10
CA TRP A 131 6.33 12.93 -15.12
C TRP A 131 5.41 12.93 -16.33
N GLY A 132 4.09 13.03 -16.14
CA GLY A 132 3.13 13.24 -17.22
C GLY A 132 3.43 14.50 -18.03
N ARG A 133 3.68 15.63 -17.38
CA ARG A 133 4.08 16.89 -18.04
C ARG A 133 5.37 16.72 -18.84
N SER A 134 6.37 16.04 -18.29
CA SER A 134 7.63 15.75 -19.00
C SER A 134 7.45 14.88 -20.24
N LYS A 135 6.36 14.10 -20.30
CA LYS A 135 5.95 13.29 -21.45
C LYS A 135 4.98 14.02 -22.39
N GLY A 136 4.84 15.34 -22.24
CA GLY A 136 4.02 16.19 -23.12
C GLY A 136 2.53 16.23 -22.77
N GLN A 137 2.11 15.72 -21.61
CA GLN A 137 0.73 15.87 -21.16
C GLN A 137 0.48 17.30 -20.65
N SER A 138 -0.64 17.91 -21.05
CA SER A 138 -1.05 19.24 -20.56
C SER A 138 -1.88 19.14 -19.28
N LEU A 139 -1.22 18.88 -18.14
CA LEU A 139 -1.87 18.64 -16.84
C LEU A 139 -1.88 19.89 -15.96
N LYS A 140 -3.05 20.28 -15.44
CA LYS A 140 -3.24 21.58 -14.75
C LYS A 140 -3.05 21.52 -13.24
N ASN A 141 -3.33 20.40 -12.61
CA ASN A 141 -3.24 20.21 -11.16
C ASN A 141 -2.87 18.77 -10.82
N ASP A 142 -2.65 18.51 -9.53
CA ASP A 142 -2.16 17.21 -9.05
C ASP A 142 -3.26 16.14 -9.02
N ASP A 143 -4.54 16.52 -9.03
CA ASP A 143 -5.68 15.60 -9.10
C ASP A 143 -5.85 14.98 -10.49
N GLU A 144 -5.17 15.51 -11.51
CA GLU A 144 -5.09 14.82 -12.82
C GLU A 144 -4.37 13.46 -12.73
N PHE A 145 -3.72 13.16 -11.60
CA PHE A 145 -3.32 11.81 -11.24
C PHE A 145 -4.48 10.80 -11.30
N PHE A 146 -5.69 11.21 -10.92
CA PHE A 146 -6.86 10.34 -10.87
C PHE A 146 -7.56 10.17 -12.23
N THR A 147 -7.30 11.05 -13.20
CA THR A 147 -8.08 11.12 -14.44
C THR A 147 -7.25 10.87 -15.69
N ASN A 148 -6.01 11.39 -15.75
CA ASN A 148 -5.19 11.29 -16.95
C ASN A 148 -4.75 9.85 -17.21
N SER A 149 -5.03 9.34 -18.41
CA SER A 149 -4.77 7.94 -18.77
C SER A 149 -3.29 7.56 -18.77
N VAL A 150 -2.39 8.49 -19.14
CA VAL A 150 -0.94 8.27 -19.12
C VAL A 150 -0.44 8.18 -17.68
N VAL A 151 -0.88 9.09 -16.81
CA VAL A 151 -0.49 9.10 -15.39
C VAL A 151 -1.03 7.86 -14.66
N LYS A 152 -2.30 7.49 -14.89
CA LYS A 152 -2.86 6.21 -14.40
C LYS A 152 -2.08 5.01 -14.91
N GLY A 153 -1.59 5.06 -16.14
CA GLY A 153 -0.71 4.05 -16.72
C GLY A 153 0.61 3.91 -15.96
N PHE A 154 1.23 5.02 -15.54
CA PHE A 154 2.45 4.98 -14.71
C PHE A 154 2.17 4.32 -13.36
N TYR A 155 1.07 4.68 -12.70
CA TYR A 155 0.68 4.05 -11.43
C TYR A 155 0.45 2.55 -11.61
N LYS A 156 -0.33 2.13 -12.61
CA LYS A 156 -0.56 0.69 -12.92
C LYS A 156 0.75 -0.06 -13.18
N ASN A 157 1.68 0.55 -13.91
CA ASN A 157 3.00 -0.04 -14.11
C ASN A 157 3.78 -0.19 -12.79
N ASN A 158 3.68 0.78 -11.88
CA ASN A 158 4.25 0.69 -10.53
C ASN A 158 3.63 -0.45 -9.71
N VAL A 159 2.29 -0.49 -9.63
CA VAL A 159 1.55 -1.57 -8.97
C VAL A 159 2.03 -2.93 -9.46
N LYS A 160 2.04 -3.15 -10.78
CA LYS A 160 2.50 -4.43 -11.34
C LYS A 160 3.95 -4.73 -10.96
N THR A 161 4.84 -3.74 -11.04
CA THR A 161 6.25 -3.94 -10.72
C THR A 161 6.47 -4.32 -9.26
N VAL A 162 5.75 -3.69 -8.32
CA VAL A 162 5.85 -3.97 -6.88
C VAL A 162 5.23 -5.33 -6.54
N LEU A 163 4.01 -5.61 -6.99
CA LEU A 163 3.31 -6.86 -6.66
C LEU A 163 4.03 -8.09 -7.21
N THR A 164 4.53 -8.04 -8.44
CA THR A 164 5.22 -9.17 -9.07
C THR A 164 6.72 -9.18 -8.77
N ARG A 165 7.21 -8.36 -7.82
CA ARG A 165 8.63 -8.32 -7.45
C ARG A 165 9.03 -9.66 -6.84
N TYR A 166 10.02 -10.32 -7.43
CA TYR A 166 10.65 -11.48 -6.82
C TYR A 166 11.63 -11.05 -5.72
N ASN A 167 11.29 -11.34 -4.48
CA ASN A 167 12.09 -11.00 -3.30
C ASN A 167 13.42 -11.77 -3.35
N THR A 168 14.52 -11.03 -3.37
CA THR A 168 15.87 -11.61 -3.47
C THR A 168 16.30 -12.41 -2.23
N ILE A 169 15.61 -12.25 -1.09
CA ILE A 169 15.92 -12.91 0.18
C ILE A 169 14.92 -14.06 0.44
N THR A 170 13.62 -13.78 0.43
CA THR A 170 12.59 -14.80 0.74
C THR A 170 12.35 -15.79 -0.40
N LYS A 171 12.78 -15.45 -1.61
CA LYS A 171 12.62 -16.27 -2.83
C LYS A 171 11.15 -16.47 -3.24
N LEU A 172 10.28 -15.54 -2.85
CA LEU A 172 8.87 -15.47 -3.24
C LEU A 172 8.62 -14.19 -4.03
N ALA A 173 7.67 -14.23 -4.97
CA ALA A 173 7.08 -12.98 -5.45
C ALA A 173 6.30 -12.30 -4.32
N TYR A 174 6.23 -10.97 -4.30
CA TYR A 174 5.49 -10.27 -3.24
C TYR A 174 4.02 -10.66 -3.21
N GLU A 175 3.38 -10.86 -4.38
CA GLU A 175 2.01 -11.38 -4.49
C GLU A 175 1.81 -12.80 -3.91
N ASP A 176 2.90 -13.54 -3.68
CA ASP A 176 2.91 -14.88 -3.09
C ASP A 176 3.44 -14.91 -1.64
N ASP A 177 3.85 -13.78 -1.05
CA ASP A 177 4.46 -13.74 0.29
C ASP A 177 3.44 -13.35 1.38
N PRO A 178 2.96 -14.31 2.22
CA PRO A 178 1.93 -14.05 3.23
C PRO A 178 2.39 -13.18 4.41
N THR A 179 3.64 -12.69 4.36
CA THR A 179 4.13 -11.64 5.27
C THR A 179 3.46 -10.30 4.95
N ILE A 180 3.08 -10.07 3.69
CA ILE A 180 2.27 -8.93 3.32
C ILE A 180 0.82 -9.25 3.69
N LEU A 181 0.15 -8.31 4.35
CA LEU A 181 -1.24 -8.41 4.77
C LEU A 181 -2.15 -7.77 3.73
N ALA A 182 -1.81 -6.55 3.33
CA ALA A 182 -2.59 -5.77 2.40
C ALA A 182 -1.76 -4.81 1.55
N TRP A 183 -2.29 -4.53 0.38
CA TRP A 183 -1.92 -3.39 -0.46
C TRP A 183 -2.80 -2.20 -0.13
N GLU A 184 -2.19 -1.05 0.10
CA GLU A 184 -2.89 0.22 0.23
C GLU A 184 -2.71 1.04 -1.06
N LEU A 185 -3.82 1.46 -1.66
CA LEU A 185 -3.78 2.13 -2.97
C LEU A 185 -2.99 3.44 -2.94
N ILE A 186 -3.23 4.29 -1.95
CA ILE A 186 -2.64 5.63 -1.83
C ILE A 186 -2.76 6.13 -0.38
N ASN A 187 -1.68 6.65 0.20
CA ASN A 187 -1.73 7.29 1.51
C ASN A 187 -2.56 8.59 1.45
N GLU A 188 -3.61 8.68 2.24
CA GLU A 188 -4.37 9.90 2.56
C GLU A 188 -4.85 10.69 1.32
N PRO A 189 -5.60 10.06 0.39
CA PRO A 189 -5.96 10.67 -0.88
C PRO A 189 -6.94 11.83 -0.73
N HIS A 190 -6.63 12.95 -1.39
CA HIS A 190 -7.52 14.10 -1.56
C HIS A 190 -7.72 14.36 -3.06
N CYS A 191 -8.93 14.74 -3.45
CA CYS A 191 -9.33 15.09 -4.82
C CYS A 191 -10.18 16.38 -4.81
N GLU A 192 -9.58 17.48 -4.35
CA GLU A 192 -10.27 18.76 -4.11
C GLU A 192 -10.84 19.40 -5.39
N SER A 193 -10.32 19.03 -6.56
CA SER A 193 -10.87 19.47 -7.85
C SER A 193 -12.25 18.87 -8.18
N ASP A 194 -12.68 17.82 -7.48
CA ASP A 194 -14.01 17.21 -7.64
C ASP A 194 -14.62 16.80 -6.28
N LEU A 195 -15.27 17.75 -5.63
CA LEU A 195 -15.96 17.53 -4.34
C LEU A 195 -17.24 16.68 -4.46
N SER A 196 -17.67 16.31 -5.68
CA SER A 196 -18.76 15.33 -5.84
C SER A 196 -18.34 13.92 -5.44
N GLY A 197 -17.02 13.66 -5.40
CA GLY A 197 -16.43 12.35 -5.09
C GLY A 197 -16.40 11.36 -6.24
N ASN A 198 -17.00 11.70 -7.40
CA ASN A 198 -17.11 10.79 -8.53
C ASN A 198 -15.76 10.44 -9.16
N THR A 199 -14.86 11.42 -9.28
CA THR A 199 -13.53 11.22 -9.85
C THR A 199 -12.74 10.19 -9.03
N PHE A 200 -12.68 10.39 -7.71
CA PHE A 200 -11.97 9.47 -6.83
C PHE A 200 -12.66 8.11 -6.75
N GLN A 201 -14.00 8.06 -6.69
CA GLN A 201 -14.77 6.81 -6.72
C GLN A 201 -14.44 5.94 -7.95
N ASN A 202 -14.38 6.54 -9.14
CA ASN A 202 -14.03 5.83 -10.37
C ASN A 202 -12.59 5.34 -10.36
N TRP A 203 -11.67 6.15 -9.83
CA TRP A 203 -10.27 5.77 -9.68
C TRP A 203 -10.08 4.58 -8.72
N VAL A 204 -10.75 4.59 -7.56
CA VAL A 204 -10.69 3.47 -6.60
C VAL A 204 -11.22 2.18 -7.23
N ALA A 205 -12.35 2.23 -7.94
CA ALA A 205 -12.90 1.07 -8.64
C ALA A 205 -11.93 0.51 -9.71
N GLU A 206 -11.30 1.40 -10.49
CA GLU A 206 -10.33 1.01 -11.50
C GLU A 206 -9.05 0.41 -10.89
N MET A 207 -8.49 1.03 -9.87
CA MET A 207 -7.19 0.66 -9.32
C MET A 207 -7.25 -0.55 -8.40
N SER A 208 -8.23 -0.64 -7.50
CA SER A 208 -8.42 -1.84 -6.69
C SER A 208 -8.73 -3.06 -7.56
N GLY A 209 -9.55 -2.89 -8.60
CA GLY A 209 -9.81 -3.93 -9.60
C GLY A 209 -8.55 -4.37 -10.33
N TYR A 210 -7.67 -3.42 -10.69
CA TYR A 210 -6.39 -3.73 -11.32
C TYR A 210 -5.43 -4.48 -10.38
N VAL A 211 -5.31 -4.06 -9.12
CA VAL A 211 -4.54 -4.76 -8.07
C VAL A 211 -5.02 -6.21 -7.95
N LYS A 212 -6.34 -6.43 -7.79
CA LYS A 212 -6.96 -7.76 -7.70
C LYS A 212 -6.83 -8.62 -8.96
N SER A 213 -6.62 -7.99 -10.12
CA SER A 213 -6.38 -8.72 -11.38
C SER A 213 -4.99 -9.34 -11.46
N ILE A 214 -4.03 -8.80 -10.70
CA ILE A 214 -2.65 -9.28 -10.57
C ILE A 214 -2.58 -10.23 -9.37
N ASP A 215 -2.97 -9.73 -8.19
CA ASP A 215 -2.85 -10.42 -6.91
C ASP A 215 -4.24 -10.72 -6.32
N ARG A 216 -4.57 -12.02 -6.27
CA ARG A 216 -5.81 -12.53 -5.67
C ARG A 216 -5.63 -13.05 -4.24
N ASN A 217 -4.40 -13.01 -3.73
CA ASN A 217 -4.01 -13.52 -2.43
C ASN A 217 -4.20 -12.47 -1.34
N HIS A 218 -3.73 -11.24 -1.58
CA HIS A 218 -3.69 -10.18 -0.57
C HIS A 218 -5.00 -9.41 -0.45
N LEU A 219 -5.18 -8.80 0.73
CA LEU A 219 -6.23 -7.80 0.94
C LEU A 219 -5.84 -6.48 0.26
N VAL A 220 -6.85 -5.66 -0.05
CA VAL A 220 -6.70 -4.35 -0.65
C VAL A 220 -7.55 -3.37 0.14
N GLU A 221 -6.95 -2.23 0.46
CA GLU A 221 -7.58 -1.09 1.11
C GLU A 221 -7.14 0.20 0.44
N ILE A 222 -7.81 1.30 0.74
CA ILE A 222 -7.69 2.53 -0.05
C ILE A 222 -6.58 3.46 0.49
N GLY A 223 -6.44 3.55 1.81
CA GLY A 223 -5.62 4.51 2.54
C GLY A 223 -6.37 5.79 2.92
N LEU A 224 -7.69 5.69 3.14
CA LEU A 224 -8.53 6.84 3.50
C LEU A 224 -8.23 7.35 4.91
N GLU A 225 -8.27 8.66 5.08
CA GLU A 225 -8.36 9.29 6.40
C GLU A 225 -9.75 9.15 7.02
N GLY A 226 -10.77 8.90 6.19
CA GLY A 226 -12.14 8.63 6.64
C GLY A 226 -13.13 9.78 6.43
N TYR A 227 -12.79 10.80 5.64
CA TYR A 227 -13.74 11.87 5.30
C TYR A 227 -14.97 11.31 4.57
N TYR A 228 -16.15 11.75 5.02
CA TYR A 228 -17.41 11.50 4.37
C TYR A 228 -17.69 12.52 3.26
N GLY A 229 -18.48 12.13 2.26
CA GLY A 229 -19.04 13.07 1.28
C GLY A 229 -20.15 13.96 1.86
N GLU A 230 -20.78 14.75 0.98
CA GLU A 230 -21.77 15.78 1.32
C GLU A 230 -22.86 15.30 2.31
N SER A 231 -23.35 14.07 2.15
CA SER A 231 -24.44 13.51 2.97
C SER A 231 -24.12 13.37 4.47
N LYS A 232 -22.84 13.31 4.83
CA LYS A 232 -22.39 13.12 6.23
C LYS A 232 -21.23 14.04 6.62
N LYS A 233 -21.00 15.12 5.87
CA LYS A 233 -19.90 16.05 6.12
C LYS A 233 -19.88 16.61 7.54
N SER A 234 -21.01 16.73 8.22
CA SER A 234 -21.08 17.20 9.61
C SER A 234 -20.30 16.35 10.62
N VAL A 235 -19.92 15.12 10.26
CA VAL A 235 -19.06 14.24 11.07
C VAL A 235 -17.58 14.51 10.81
N ASN A 236 -17.24 15.11 9.67
CA ASN A 236 -15.87 15.45 9.33
C ASN A 236 -15.37 16.63 10.18
N PRO A 237 -14.05 16.73 10.43
CA PRO A 237 -13.45 17.92 11.02
C PRO A 237 -13.91 19.19 10.30
N ASN A 238 -14.54 20.09 11.05
CA ASN A 238 -15.09 21.37 10.55
C ASN A 238 -16.06 21.27 9.36
N GLY A 239 -16.64 20.10 9.09
CA GLY A 239 -17.52 19.92 7.94
C GLY A 239 -16.82 19.81 6.59
N TYR A 240 -15.48 19.68 6.57
CA TYR A 240 -14.70 19.67 5.32
C TYR A 240 -14.95 18.43 4.47
N ILE A 241 -14.93 18.60 3.15
CA ILE A 241 -14.99 17.53 2.16
C ILE A 241 -13.75 17.67 1.27
N VAL A 242 -13.10 16.54 0.99
CA VAL A 242 -11.81 16.50 0.28
C VAL A 242 -11.89 15.72 -1.04
N GLY A 243 -13.10 15.52 -1.57
CA GLY A 243 -13.33 14.74 -2.80
C GLY A 243 -13.28 13.22 -2.60
N THR A 244 -13.18 12.75 -1.35
CA THR A 244 -13.42 11.35 -0.98
C THR A 244 -14.78 11.19 -0.31
N ASP A 245 -15.29 9.96 -0.27
CA ASP A 245 -16.47 9.60 0.49
C ASP A 245 -16.32 8.20 1.06
N PHE A 246 -16.03 8.13 2.36
CA PHE A 246 -15.79 6.90 3.11
C PHE A 246 -16.81 5.79 2.81
N ILE A 247 -18.10 6.11 2.69
CA ILE A 247 -19.13 5.08 2.48
C ILE A 247 -19.09 4.50 1.07
N SER A 248 -19.12 5.36 0.04
CA SER A 248 -19.18 4.89 -1.35
C SER A 248 -17.85 4.29 -1.79
N ASN A 249 -16.73 4.90 -1.40
CA ASN A 249 -15.40 4.40 -1.76
C ASN A 249 -15.16 3.01 -1.15
N SER A 250 -15.52 2.80 0.12
CA SER A 250 -15.38 1.50 0.78
C SER A 250 -16.38 0.43 0.34
N ARG A 251 -17.39 0.77 -0.47
CA ARG A 251 -18.33 -0.20 -1.07
C ARG A 251 -17.85 -0.78 -2.39
N VAL A 252 -16.71 -0.33 -2.90
CA VAL A 252 -16.08 -0.93 -4.08
C VAL A 252 -15.79 -2.41 -3.78
N PRO A 253 -16.30 -3.38 -4.58
CA PRO A 253 -16.21 -4.81 -4.23
C PRO A 253 -14.80 -5.38 -4.08
N THR A 254 -13.81 -4.70 -4.64
CA THR A 254 -12.39 -5.07 -4.61
C THR A 254 -11.62 -4.40 -3.48
N VAL A 255 -12.30 -3.69 -2.58
CA VAL A 255 -11.79 -3.15 -1.31
C VAL A 255 -12.27 -4.06 -0.18
N ASP A 256 -11.33 -4.64 0.58
CA ASP A 256 -11.63 -5.68 1.56
C ASP A 256 -11.89 -5.14 2.97
N PHE A 257 -11.31 -3.99 3.31
CA PHE A 257 -11.52 -3.34 4.61
C PHE A 257 -11.32 -1.83 4.54
N THR A 258 -11.74 -1.15 5.60
CA THR A 258 -11.77 0.32 5.68
C THR A 258 -10.72 0.86 6.65
N THR A 259 -10.18 2.03 6.34
CA THR A 259 -9.20 2.75 7.15
C THR A 259 -9.72 4.14 7.51
N ILE A 260 -9.31 4.62 8.69
CA ILE A 260 -9.50 6.01 9.15
C ILE A 260 -8.20 6.48 9.81
N HIS A 261 -7.90 7.76 9.69
CA HIS A 261 -6.78 8.42 10.35
C HIS A 261 -7.33 9.53 11.24
N ILE A 262 -6.76 9.72 12.43
CA ILE A 262 -7.25 10.71 13.40
C ILE A 262 -6.05 11.50 13.93
N TYR A 263 -6.01 12.79 13.59
CA TYR A 263 -5.03 13.74 14.10
C TYR A 263 -5.76 14.86 14.86
N GLY A 264 -6.14 14.61 16.11
CA GLY A 264 -7.01 15.52 16.89
C GLY A 264 -6.38 16.88 17.25
N GLU A 265 -5.10 17.08 17.00
CA GLU A 265 -4.38 18.34 17.21
C GLU A 265 -4.33 19.22 15.95
N GLN A 266 -4.75 18.70 14.79
CA GLN A 266 -4.89 19.43 13.53
C GLN A 266 -6.33 19.96 13.37
#